data_AF-A0A1M3EE40-F1
#
_entry.id   AF-A0A1M3EE40-F1
#
_cell.length_a   1.000
_cell.length_b   1.000
_cell.length_c   1.000
_cell.angle_alpha   90.00
_cell.angle_beta   90.00
_cell.angle_gamma   90.00
#
_symmetry.space_group_name_H-M   'P 1'
#
loop_
_entity.id
_entity.type
_entity.pdbx_description
1 polymer ?
#
loop_
_entity_poly.entity_id
_entity_poly.type
_entity_poly.pdbx_seq_one_letter_code
_entity_poly.pdbx_strand_id
1 'polypeptide(L)'
;MEVNGKNITGIIKYLYEKRLNQTASEEVLQSWSNLTDPEARMHLNQLFQTWGYTQEQVEEELQRYFSGTGPAANDLPKAPVSPVPAAAPVQAANYNTAPTPPVQQPSAQKKSRSNAWIWIILLPVLAAGGYVLYKFQQFKNLHYLYVTTDNVSIRDHEGNNIGRMDIFASNNSVSFLRTTDINTYPIKVGDNIYQCRRVLFDSTSFTSFLLNKKEAFGYVNENYVIEDKDNFIVYRNVFQVINSVKNENAQLTSPFRKTIVGSIRQNPAMKELYIVNACSNTDKNYSALIALKNKSDIHQVVALLSDGKYYIFSGNPVKQEYEAPKPFQYKVPGVEELLPYQNDNVLFKYVNKTYFIFECNGTAKDYYTVLDDKGLIDYAKYSFEP
;
A
#
# COMPACT_ATOMS: atom_id res chain seq x y z
N MET A 1 16.74 26.45 -3.15
CA MET A 1 17.65 25.29 -3.26
C MET A 1 16.85 24.06 -2.90
N GLU A 2 16.93 22.98 -3.67
CA GLU A 2 15.95 21.89 -3.59
C GLU A 2 16.56 20.56 -3.14
N VAL A 3 15.83 19.83 -2.30
CA VAL A 3 16.12 18.45 -1.91
C VAL A 3 15.89 17.52 -3.11
N ASN A 4 16.89 16.69 -3.43
CA ASN A 4 16.87 15.69 -4.49
C ASN A 4 17.71 14.46 -4.11
N GLY A 5 17.61 13.39 -4.89
CA GLY A 5 18.29 12.11 -4.63
C GLY A 5 19.82 12.21 -4.60
N LYS A 6 20.41 13.25 -5.19
CA LYS A 6 21.87 13.46 -5.16
C LYS A 6 22.36 14.06 -3.84
N ASN A 7 21.53 14.82 -3.13
CA ASN A 7 21.91 15.51 -1.90
C ASN A 7 21.28 14.93 -0.62
N ILE A 8 20.29 14.04 -0.75
CA ILE A 8 19.54 13.49 0.38
C ILE A 8 20.41 12.73 1.38
N THR A 9 21.36 11.92 0.91
CA THR A 9 22.26 11.16 1.79
C THR A 9 23.15 12.06 2.64
N GLY A 10 23.60 13.20 2.08
CA GLY A 10 24.34 14.22 2.82
C GLY A 10 23.48 14.95 3.86
N ILE A 11 22.22 15.26 3.52
CA ILE A 11 21.26 15.86 4.47
C ILE A 11 21.04 14.93 5.65
N ILE A 12 20.84 13.63 5.41
CA ILE A 12 20.61 12.64 6.47
C ILE A 12 21.83 12.48 7.37
N LYS A 13 23.06 12.47 6.82
CA LYS A 13 24.28 12.48 7.63
C LYS A 13 24.33 13.69 8.57
N TYR A 14 24.11 14.89 8.02
CA TYR A 14 24.10 16.14 8.80
C TYR A 14 23.05 16.10 9.92
N LEU A 15 21.84 15.67 9.62
CA LEU A 15 20.73 15.63 10.56
C LEU A 15 20.97 14.65 11.72
N TYR A 16 21.50 13.46 11.43
CA TYR A 16 21.81 12.45 12.46
C TYR A 16 22.96 12.92 13.36
N GLU A 17 24.01 13.48 12.75
CA GLU A 17 25.15 14.02 13.49
C GLU A 17 24.70 15.16 14.43
N LYS A 18 23.88 16.08 13.93
CA LYS A 18 23.44 17.24 14.72
C LYS A 18 22.46 16.86 15.84
N ARG A 19 21.49 15.97 15.56
CA ARG A 19 20.38 15.68 16.49
C ARG A 19 20.72 14.59 17.50
N LEU A 20 21.38 13.52 17.03
CA LEU A 20 21.64 12.32 17.82
C LEU A 20 23.11 12.22 18.25
N ASN A 21 23.98 13.12 17.76
CA ASN A 21 25.42 13.07 17.99
C ASN A 21 26.03 11.72 17.56
N GLN A 22 25.48 11.15 16.49
CA GLN A 22 25.83 9.85 15.95
C GLN A 22 25.89 9.92 14.42
N THR A 23 26.83 9.20 13.82
CA THR A 23 26.85 9.01 12.36
C THR A 23 25.72 8.09 11.94
N ALA A 24 24.96 8.47 10.91
CA ALA A 24 23.93 7.62 10.33
C ALA A 24 24.52 6.26 9.91
N SER A 25 23.84 5.15 10.23
CA SER A 25 24.29 3.82 9.84
C SER A 25 24.26 3.64 8.32
N GLU A 26 25.10 2.74 7.81
CA GLU A 26 25.17 2.48 6.36
C GLU A 26 23.84 1.98 5.80
N GLU A 27 23.11 1.17 6.58
CA GLU A 27 21.76 0.70 6.24
C GLU A 27 20.77 1.86 6.09
N VAL A 28 20.83 2.85 6.98
CA VAL A 28 20.04 4.08 6.84
C VAL A 28 20.45 4.78 5.56
N LEU A 29 21.73 5.08 5.35
CA LEU A 29 22.18 5.80 4.15
C LEU A 29 21.79 5.12 2.84
N GLN A 30 21.85 3.78 2.79
CA GLN A 30 21.44 2.98 1.64
C GLN A 30 19.91 3.02 1.41
N SER A 31 19.11 3.04 2.48
CA SER A 31 17.65 3.21 2.36
C SER A 31 17.25 4.56 1.76
N TRP A 32 18.07 5.61 1.95
CA TRP A 32 17.83 6.95 1.39
C TRP A 32 18.44 7.16 -0.01
N SER A 33 19.47 6.40 -0.39
CA SER A 33 20.14 6.55 -1.69
C SER A 33 19.32 6.05 -2.87
N ASN A 34 18.37 5.14 -2.63
CA ASN A 34 17.54 4.52 -3.67
C ASN A 34 16.19 5.25 -3.88
N LEU A 35 15.93 6.33 -3.13
CA LEU A 35 14.68 7.08 -3.21
C LEU A 35 14.67 8.03 -4.41
N THR A 36 13.52 8.13 -5.07
CA THR A 36 13.27 9.17 -6.08
C THR A 36 13.12 10.56 -5.43
N ASP A 37 13.30 11.65 -6.18
CA ASP A 37 13.20 13.03 -5.64
C ASP A 37 11.90 13.30 -4.85
N PRO A 38 10.70 12.86 -5.29
CA PRO A 38 9.47 13.04 -4.53
C PRO A 38 9.44 12.20 -3.24
N GLU A 39 9.94 10.97 -3.29
CA GLU A 39 10.01 10.07 -2.14
C GLU A 39 10.98 10.60 -1.08
N ALA A 40 12.16 11.08 -1.51
CA ALA A 40 13.15 11.70 -0.65
C ALA A 40 12.56 12.88 0.14
N ARG A 41 11.78 13.76 -0.52
CA ARG A 41 11.09 14.88 0.15
C ARG A 41 10.03 14.42 1.13
N MET A 42 9.22 13.43 0.74
CA MET A 42 8.17 12.88 1.59
C MET A 42 8.77 12.26 2.86
N HIS A 43 9.78 11.40 2.72
CA HIS A 43 10.45 10.74 3.84
C HIS A 43 11.18 11.76 4.73
N LEU A 44 11.81 12.78 4.14
CA LEU A 44 12.47 13.83 4.91
C LEU A 44 11.47 14.63 5.75
N ASN A 45 10.31 14.96 5.19
CA ASN A 45 9.24 15.62 5.93
C ASN A 45 8.69 14.74 7.06
N GLN A 46 8.54 13.43 6.82
CA GLN A 46 8.15 12.49 7.87
C GLN A 46 9.20 12.42 8.98
N LEU A 47 10.49 12.41 8.64
CA LEU A 47 11.57 12.42 9.62
C LEU A 47 11.49 13.66 10.53
N PHE A 48 11.34 14.85 9.94
CA PHE A 48 11.16 16.09 10.69
C PHE A 48 9.92 16.07 11.58
N GLN A 49 8.80 15.53 11.10
CA GLN A 49 7.59 15.36 11.91
C GLN A 49 7.80 14.42 13.10
N THR A 50 8.48 13.28 12.90
CA THR A 50 8.78 12.35 14.00
C THR A 50 9.71 12.97 15.04
N TRP A 51 10.57 13.91 14.64
CA TRP A 51 11.46 14.64 15.53
C TRP A 51 10.85 15.90 16.14
N GLY A 52 9.60 16.22 15.77
CA GLY A 52 8.84 17.35 16.33
C GLY A 52 9.28 18.72 15.81
N TYR A 53 9.85 18.80 14.61
CA TYR A 53 10.26 20.07 14.01
C TYR A 53 9.06 20.88 13.51
N THR A 54 9.11 22.20 13.69
CA THR A 54 8.18 23.15 13.04
C THR A 54 8.63 23.44 11.61
N GLN A 55 7.74 23.95 10.76
CA GLN A 55 8.08 24.34 9.39
C GLN A 55 9.24 25.34 9.33
N GLU A 56 9.24 26.33 10.22
CA GLU A 56 10.32 27.34 10.33
C GLU A 56 11.66 26.67 10.67
N GLN A 57 11.67 25.68 11.56
CA GLN A 57 12.89 24.93 11.91
C GLN A 57 13.36 24.02 10.78
N VAL A 58 12.44 23.46 9.98
CA VAL A 58 12.79 22.66 8.79
C VAL A 58 13.51 23.52 7.77
N GLU A 59 12.95 24.71 7.47
CA GLU A 59 13.57 25.64 6.53
C GLU A 59 14.94 26.12 7.02
N GLU A 60 15.06 26.44 8.32
CA GLU A 60 16.32 26.87 8.91
C GLU A 60 17.41 25.78 8.82
N GLU A 61 17.08 24.50 9.12
CA GLU A 61 18.05 23.41 9.04
C GLU A 61 18.48 23.10 7.61
N LEU A 62 17.55 23.09 6.67
CA LEU A 62 17.87 22.90 5.26
C LEU A 62 18.73 24.05 4.75
N GLN A 63 18.40 25.29 5.13
CA GLN A 63 19.19 26.45 4.78
C GLN A 63 20.60 26.36 5.36
N ARG A 64 20.78 25.92 6.61
CA ARG A 64 22.11 25.71 7.23
C ARG A 64 22.93 24.65 6.48
N TYR A 65 22.31 23.52 6.12
CA TYR A 65 22.96 22.50 5.32
C TYR A 65 23.42 23.03 3.96
N PHE A 66 22.54 23.74 3.24
CA PHE A 66 22.86 24.27 1.91
C PHE A 66 23.79 25.49 1.92
N SER A 67 23.87 26.21 3.05
CA SER A 67 24.76 27.37 3.22
C SER A 67 26.20 26.98 3.61
N GLY A 68 26.53 25.69 3.68
CA GLY A 68 27.90 25.21 3.78
C GLY A 68 28.57 25.33 5.15
N THR A 69 27.81 25.50 6.24
CA THR A 69 28.34 25.43 7.62
C THR A 69 28.21 24.02 8.20
N GLY A 70 28.85 23.04 7.54
CA GLY A 70 29.20 21.74 8.14
C GLY A 70 30.45 21.85 9.02
N PRO A 71 30.67 20.93 9.97
CA PRO A 71 31.07 21.24 11.35
C PRO A 71 32.51 21.77 11.46
N ALA A 72 32.65 22.97 11.99
CA ALA A 72 33.82 23.31 12.80
C ALA A 72 33.53 22.84 14.24
N ALA A 73 34.46 22.05 14.77
CA ALA A 73 34.47 21.64 16.16
C ALA A 73 34.36 22.87 17.10
N ASN A 74 33.66 22.66 18.22
CA ASN A 74 33.47 23.58 19.35
C ASN A 74 32.53 24.76 19.12
N ASP A 75 31.28 24.61 19.55
CA ASP A 75 30.75 25.37 20.69
C ASP A 75 29.31 24.95 21.04
N LEU A 76 29.15 24.44 22.26
CA LEU A 76 27.87 24.06 22.87
C LEU A 76 27.32 25.26 23.67
N PRO A 77 26.05 25.66 23.46
CA PRO A 77 25.22 26.19 24.53
C PRO A 77 24.34 25.06 25.08
N LYS A 78 24.65 24.66 26.31
CA LYS A 78 23.83 23.77 27.13
C LYS A 78 22.59 24.56 27.58
N ALA A 79 21.40 24.10 27.21
CA ALA A 79 20.12 24.69 27.61
C ALA A 79 19.19 23.62 28.22
N PRO A 80 18.26 24.01 29.12
CA PRO A 80 18.00 23.27 30.35
C PRO A 80 16.91 22.20 30.22
N VAL A 81 17.10 21.12 30.96
CA VAL A 81 16.07 20.12 31.23
C VAL A 81 15.12 20.70 32.28
N SER A 82 13.88 20.99 31.91
CA SER A 82 12.81 21.23 32.87
C SER A 82 12.23 19.88 33.34
N PRO A 83 12.15 19.61 34.65
CA PRO A 83 11.58 18.38 35.15
C PRO A 83 10.05 18.43 35.23
N VAL A 84 9.45 17.30 34.89
CA VAL A 84 8.05 16.91 35.07
C VAL A 84 7.71 16.87 36.58
N PRO A 85 6.56 17.40 37.04
CA PRO A 85 6.08 17.16 38.40
C PRO A 85 5.39 15.80 38.49
N ALA A 86 5.94 14.91 39.32
CA ALA A 86 5.29 13.70 39.79
C ALA A 86 4.52 13.99 41.10
N ALA A 87 3.39 13.31 41.28
CA ALA A 87 2.50 13.45 42.43
C ALA A 87 2.81 12.45 43.57
N ALA A 88 2.34 12.82 44.78
CA ALA A 88 2.03 12.04 46.00
C ALA A 88 3.20 11.72 46.97
N PRO A 89 2.98 11.33 48.26
CA PRO A 89 1.79 11.39 49.15
C PRO A 89 2.05 11.91 50.60
N VAL A 90 0.94 12.13 51.33
CA VAL A 90 0.66 12.08 52.80
C VAL A 90 1.81 11.93 53.81
N GLN A 91 1.87 12.82 54.83
CA GLN A 91 2.30 12.48 56.20
C GLN A 91 1.51 13.24 57.28
N ALA A 92 1.31 12.53 58.39
CA ALA A 92 0.51 12.87 59.55
C ALA A 92 1.24 13.79 60.54
N ALA A 93 0.48 14.61 61.27
CA ALA A 93 0.92 15.19 62.53
C ALA A 93 -0.23 15.17 63.53
N ASN A 94 -0.09 14.27 64.51
CA ASN A 94 -0.80 14.26 65.78
C ASN A 94 -0.37 15.47 66.61
N TYR A 95 -1.31 16.22 67.17
CA TYR A 95 -1.14 16.86 68.48
C TYR A 95 -2.45 16.89 69.26
N ASN A 96 -2.38 16.32 70.46
CA ASN A 96 -3.39 16.35 71.52
C ASN A 96 -3.65 17.78 72.00
N THR A 97 -4.93 18.15 72.17
CA THR A 97 -5.35 19.04 73.26
C THR A 97 -6.81 18.77 73.66
N ALA A 98 -7.05 18.84 74.97
CA ALA A 98 -8.21 18.36 75.73
C ALA A 98 -9.44 19.32 75.65
N PRO A 99 -10.60 18.96 76.27
CA PRO A 99 -11.93 19.40 75.83
C PRO A 99 -12.49 20.62 76.59
N THR A 100 -13.40 21.35 75.94
CA THR A 100 -14.28 22.35 76.57
C THR A 100 -15.74 22.18 76.14
N PRO A 101 -16.73 22.45 77.01
CA PRO A 101 -18.14 22.06 76.82
C PRO A 101 -18.93 23.02 75.89
N PRO A 102 -20.14 22.64 75.47
CA PRO A 102 -20.81 23.21 74.30
C PRO A 102 -21.62 24.46 74.66
N VAL A 103 -21.61 25.45 73.75
CA VAL A 103 -22.65 26.48 73.68
C VAL A 103 -23.51 26.18 72.46
N GLN A 104 -24.76 25.80 72.72
CA GLN A 104 -25.80 25.60 71.72
C GLN A 104 -26.18 26.93 71.08
N GLN A 105 -26.11 27.01 69.75
CA GLN A 105 -26.80 28.01 68.96
C GLN A 105 -27.50 27.35 67.76
N PRO A 106 -28.62 27.92 67.29
CA PRO A 106 -29.66 27.19 66.57
C PRO A 106 -29.22 26.76 65.17
N SER A 107 -29.60 25.54 64.83
CA SER A 107 -29.43 24.91 63.52
C SER A 107 -30.10 25.73 62.41
N ALA A 108 -29.33 26.51 61.67
CA ALA A 108 -29.69 26.86 60.31
C ALA A 108 -29.54 25.59 59.46
N GLN A 109 -30.65 24.87 59.25
CA GLN A 109 -30.73 23.82 58.24
C GLN A 109 -30.44 24.43 56.87
N LYS A 110 -29.16 24.48 56.47
CA LYS A 110 -28.79 24.57 55.07
C LYS A 110 -29.35 23.30 54.43
N LYS A 111 -30.47 23.42 53.74
CA LYS A 111 -30.90 22.43 52.76
C LYS A 111 -29.70 22.17 51.87
N SER A 112 -29.06 21.02 52.07
CA SER A 112 -28.05 20.47 51.17
C SER A 112 -28.73 20.34 49.81
N ARG A 113 -28.62 21.39 48.98
CA ARG A 113 -28.92 21.31 47.55
C ARG A 113 -27.95 20.27 47.02
N SER A 114 -28.44 19.03 46.92
CA SER A 114 -27.59 17.93 46.50
C SER A 114 -27.01 18.29 45.13
N ASN A 115 -25.68 18.25 45.03
CA ASN A 115 -24.93 18.46 43.79
C ASN A 115 -25.21 17.36 42.74
N ALA A 116 -26.30 16.60 42.87
CA ALA A 116 -26.73 15.58 41.91
C ALA A 116 -26.90 16.14 40.49
N TRP A 117 -27.25 17.43 40.34
CA TRP A 117 -27.33 18.06 39.02
C TRP A 117 -25.96 18.20 38.33
N ILE A 118 -24.88 18.34 39.09
CA ILE A 118 -23.51 18.32 38.55
C ILE A 118 -23.21 16.94 37.96
N TRP A 119 -23.62 15.85 38.64
CA TRP A 119 -23.44 14.49 38.13
C TRP A 119 -24.30 14.19 36.89
N ILE A 120 -25.49 14.77 36.79
CA ILE A 120 -26.36 14.67 35.60
C ILE A 120 -25.70 15.32 34.36
N ILE A 121 -24.89 16.35 34.52
CA ILE A 121 -24.17 17.00 33.41
C ILE A 121 -22.79 16.36 33.18
N LEU A 122 -22.09 15.99 34.25
CA LEU A 122 -20.74 15.44 34.19
C LEU A 122 -20.71 14.06 33.50
N LEU A 123 -21.68 13.18 33.79
CA LEU A 123 -21.74 11.84 33.19
C LEU A 123 -21.87 11.87 31.66
N PRO A 124 -22.82 12.63 31.07
CA PRO A 124 -22.89 12.80 29.62
C PRO A 124 -21.64 13.40 29.00
N VAL A 125 -21.01 14.38 29.66
CA VAL A 125 -19.77 15.02 29.15
C VAL A 125 -18.60 14.04 29.18
N LEU A 126 -18.44 13.26 30.25
CA LEU A 126 -17.43 12.21 30.33
C LEU A 126 -17.69 11.09 29.31
N ALA A 127 -18.95 10.69 29.11
CA ALA A 127 -19.32 9.72 28.10
C ALA A 127 -19.02 10.23 26.67
N ALA A 128 -19.33 11.50 26.39
CA ALA A 128 -18.99 12.14 25.12
C ALA A 128 -17.48 12.24 24.92
N GLY A 129 -16.72 12.65 25.94
CA GLY A 129 -15.26 12.69 25.90
C GLY A 129 -14.64 11.30 25.66
N GLY A 130 -15.15 10.28 26.37
CA GLY A 130 -14.76 8.88 26.17
C GLY A 130 -15.06 8.37 24.75
N TYR A 131 -16.24 8.69 24.21
CA TYR A 131 -16.62 8.34 22.84
C TYR A 131 -15.72 9.02 21.79
N VAL A 132 -15.41 10.31 21.97
CA VAL A 132 -14.49 11.04 21.07
C VAL A 132 -13.09 10.44 21.11
N LEU A 133 -12.56 10.13 22.30
CA LEU A 133 -11.26 9.46 22.43
C LEU A 133 -11.26 8.08 21.77
N TYR A 134 -12.31 7.29 21.99
CA TYR A 134 -12.49 5.99 21.34
C TYR A 134 -12.50 6.10 19.81
N LYS A 135 -13.28 7.05 19.27
CA LYS A 135 -13.33 7.31 17.82
C LYS A 135 -12.01 7.84 17.27
N PHE A 136 -11.30 8.66 18.03
CA PHE A 136 -9.98 9.16 17.64
C PHE A 136 -8.96 8.02 17.56
N GLN A 137 -9.01 7.08 18.50
CA GLN A 137 -8.17 5.89 18.45
C GLN A 137 -8.52 5.00 17.25
N GLN A 138 -9.80 4.80 16.94
CA GLN A 138 -10.22 4.13 15.70
C GLN A 138 -9.67 4.83 14.46
N PHE A 139 -9.79 6.17 14.40
CA PHE A 139 -9.32 6.97 13.25
C PHE A 139 -7.80 6.89 13.04
N LYS A 140 -7.03 6.80 14.14
CA LYS A 140 -5.57 6.62 14.06
C LYS A 140 -5.16 5.21 13.62
N ASN A 141 -5.97 4.20 13.96
CA ASN A 141 -5.67 2.79 13.71
C ASN A 141 -6.43 2.23 12.49
N LEU A 142 -6.83 3.08 11.56
CA LEU A 142 -7.48 2.62 10.32
C LEU A 142 -6.48 1.82 9.48
N HIS A 143 -6.96 0.72 8.92
CA HIS A 143 -6.18 -0.10 8.00
C HIS A 143 -6.09 0.57 6.63
N TYR A 144 -5.12 0.13 5.82
CA TYR A 144 -4.97 0.60 4.44
C TYR A 144 -5.54 -0.42 3.47
N LEU A 145 -6.23 0.07 2.45
CA LEU A 145 -6.57 -0.67 1.25
C LEU A 145 -5.65 -0.22 0.13
N TYR A 146 -5.00 -1.18 -0.50
CA TYR A 146 -4.09 -0.99 -1.61
C TYR A 146 -4.74 -1.48 -2.90
N VAL A 147 -4.56 -0.74 -3.99
CA VAL A 147 -5.14 -1.11 -5.28
C VAL A 147 -4.27 -2.12 -6.03
N THR A 148 -4.89 -3.05 -6.77
CA THR A 148 -4.20 -4.12 -7.49
C THR A 148 -4.05 -3.87 -9.00
N THR A 149 -4.62 -2.76 -9.50
CA THR A 149 -4.65 -2.40 -10.93
C THR A 149 -4.80 -0.89 -11.09
N ASP A 150 -4.58 -0.39 -12.30
CA ASP A 150 -4.84 1.00 -12.64
C ASP A 150 -6.32 1.28 -12.94
N ASN A 151 -6.66 2.57 -12.88
CA ASN A 151 -7.94 3.14 -13.29
C ASN A 151 -9.15 2.66 -12.47
N VAL A 152 -8.94 2.44 -11.17
CA VAL A 152 -10.03 2.07 -10.26
C VAL A 152 -10.71 3.34 -9.75
N SER A 153 -12.00 3.52 -10.07
CA SER A 153 -12.74 4.72 -9.63
C SER A 153 -13.02 4.68 -8.13
N ILE A 154 -12.77 5.80 -7.45
CA ILE A 154 -13.27 6.10 -6.12
C ILE A 154 -14.60 6.83 -6.31
N ARG A 155 -15.66 6.37 -5.66
CA ARG A 155 -17.01 6.91 -5.83
C ARG A 155 -17.58 7.46 -4.55
N ASP A 156 -18.50 8.41 -4.65
CA ASP A 156 -19.37 8.79 -3.53
C ASP A 156 -20.49 7.75 -3.33
N HIS A 157 -21.38 7.99 -2.37
CA HIS A 157 -22.50 7.10 -2.09
C HIS A 157 -23.58 7.08 -3.18
N GLU A 158 -23.63 8.09 -4.04
CA GLU A 158 -24.50 8.17 -5.22
C GLU A 158 -23.89 7.49 -6.45
N GLY A 159 -22.63 7.06 -6.38
CA GLY A 159 -21.91 6.41 -7.47
C GLY A 159 -21.19 7.37 -8.42
N ASN A 160 -21.15 8.67 -8.13
CA ASN A 160 -20.36 9.63 -8.91
C ASN A 160 -18.88 9.40 -8.67
N ASN A 161 -18.07 9.63 -9.70
CA ASN A 161 -16.62 9.51 -9.58
C ASN A 161 -16.04 10.74 -8.87
N ILE A 162 -15.34 10.51 -7.75
CA ILE A 162 -14.69 11.54 -6.94
C ILE A 162 -13.16 11.40 -6.89
N GLY A 163 -12.61 10.39 -7.57
CA GLY A 163 -11.17 10.16 -7.60
C GLY A 163 -10.79 8.84 -8.26
N ARG A 164 -9.49 8.56 -8.32
CA ARG A 164 -8.96 7.36 -8.95
C ARG A 164 -7.88 6.72 -8.11
N MET A 165 -7.88 5.40 -8.05
CA MET A 165 -6.76 4.63 -7.55
C MET A 165 -6.01 3.95 -8.70
N ASP A 166 -4.69 4.05 -8.65
CA ASP A 166 -3.77 3.43 -9.61
C ASP A 166 -2.68 2.67 -8.87
N ILE A 167 -2.28 1.50 -9.36
CA ILE A 167 -1.21 0.70 -8.76
C ILE A 167 0.12 1.48 -8.84
N PHE A 168 0.30 2.25 -9.92
CA PHE A 168 1.36 3.25 -10.05
C PHE A 168 0.73 4.65 -10.03
N ALA A 169 0.59 5.20 -8.82
CA ALA A 169 -0.05 6.50 -8.60
C ALA A 169 0.62 7.63 -9.40
N SER A 170 -0.22 8.54 -9.89
CA SER A 170 0.15 9.78 -10.56
C SER A 170 -0.34 10.98 -9.76
N ASN A 171 -0.09 12.21 -10.20
CA ASN A 171 -0.56 13.41 -9.50
C ASN A 171 -2.08 13.46 -9.25
N ASN A 172 -2.87 12.73 -10.05
CA ASN A 172 -4.34 12.71 -9.97
C ASN A 172 -4.89 11.37 -9.46
N SER A 173 -4.04 10.52 -8.86
CA SER A 173 -4.46 9.23 -8.33
C SER A 173 -3.69 8.83 -7.08
N VAL A 174 -4.25 7.88 -6.34
CA VAL A 174 -3.63 7.33 -5.12
C VAL A 174 -3.47 5.83 -5.24
N SER A 175 -2.47 5.23 -4.60
CA SER A 175 -2.28 3.78 -4.65
C SER A 175 -2.88 3.05 -3.47
N PHE A 176 -3.16 3.78 -2.39
CA PHE A 176 -3.82 3.27 -1.20
C PHE A 176 -4.69 4.34 -0.56
N LEU A 177 -5.67 3.88 0.22
CA LEU A 177 -6.55 4.71 1.04
C LEU A 177 -6.80 4.03 2.38
N ARG A 178 -7.16 4.80 3.40
CA ARG A 178 -7.54 4.23 4.71
C ARG A 178 -8.95 3.67 4.62
N THR A 179 -9.20 2.48 5.15
CA THR A 179 -10.55 1.89 5.21
C THR A 179 -11.14 2.00 6.61
N THR A 180 -12.46 2.22 6.68
CA THR A 180 -13.17 2.40 7.95
C THR A 180 -13.50 1.07 8.63
N ASP A 181 -13.62 0.00 7.85
CA ASP A 181 -14.07 -1.32 8.30
C ASP A 181 -13.87 -2.38 7.20
N ILE A 182 -14.16 -3.64 7.54
CA ILE A 182 -14.05 -4.80 6.65
C ILE A 182 -15.30 -5.02 5.78
N ASN A 183 -16.37 -4.24 5.97
CA ASN A 183 -17.65 -4.51 5.33
C ASN A 183 -17.65 -4.01 3.88
N THR A 184 -18.59 -4.56 3.13
CA THR A 184 -18.90 -4.16 1.76
C THR A 184 -20.21 -3.40 1.72
N TYR A 185 -20.27 -2.43 0.81
CA TYR A 185 -21.37 -1.50 0.64
C TYR A 185 -21.81 -1.56 -0.82
N PRO A 186 -23.10 -1.84 -1.11
CA PRO A 186 -23.61 -1.84 -2.46
C PRO A 186 -23.72 -0.39 -2.97
N ILE A 187 -22.96 -0.05 -4.00
CA ILE A 187 -22.99 1.26 -4.67
C ILE A 187 -23.54 1.10 -6.08
N LYS A 188 -24.61 1.84 -6.37
CA LYS A 188 -25.23 1.87 -7.69
C LYS A 188 -24.41 2.76 -8.62
N VAL A 189 -24.05 2.26 -9.80
CA VAL A 189 -23.31 2.99 -10.83
C VAL A 189 -23.97 2.71 -12.18
N GLY A 190 -24.74 3.68 -12.67
CA GLY A 190 -25.68 3.44 -13.76
C GLY A 190 -26.71 2.40 -13.36
N ASP A 191 -26.84 1.33 -14.16
CA ASP A 191 -27.77 0.23 -13.91
C ASP A 191 -27.18 -0.92 -13.09
N ASN A 192 -25.87 -0.86 -12.78
CA ASN A 192 -25.16 -1.93 -12.08
C ASN A 192 -24.98 -1.61 -10.60
N ILE A 193 -24.93 -2.65 -9.77
CA ILE A 193 -24.59 -2.54 -8.34
C ILE A 193 -23.24 -3.20 -8.13
N TYR A 194 -22.31 -2.44 -7.56
CA TYR A 194 -20.97 -2.92 -7.23
C TYR A 194 -20.83 -3.03 -5.71
N GLN A 195 -20.17 -4.10 -5.26
CA GLN A 195 -19.76 -4.23 -3.87
C GLN A 195 -18.48 -3.43 -3.66
N CYS A 196 -18.54 -2.44 -2.76
CA CYS A 196 -17.46 -1.51 -2.53
C CYS A 196 -17.02 -1.50 -1.07
N ARG A 197 -15.73 -1.30 -0.84
CA ARG A 197 -15.17 -1.00 0.48
C ARG A 197 -15.24 0.50 0.72
N ARG A 198 -15.61 0.89 1.94
CA ARG A 198 -15.63 2.31 2.36
C ARG A 198 -14.23 2.76 2.74
N VAL A 199 -13.84 3.92 2.23
CA VAL A 199 -12.49 4.50 2.34
C VAL A 199 -12.51 5.96 2.73
N LEU A 200 -11.39 6.43 3.29
CA LEU A 200 -11.12 7.82 3.63
C LEU A 200 -9.88 8.30 2.88
N PHE A 201 -9.93 9.54 2.41
CA PHE A 201 -8.77 10.23 1.88
C PHE A 201 -7.80 10.59 3.01
N ASP A 202 -6.52 10.73 2.67
CA ASP A 202 -5.51 11.17 3.65
C ASP A 202 -5.77 12.60 4.14
N SER A 203 -6.41 13.43 3.30
CA SER A 203 -6.87 14.78 3.65
C SER A 203 -8.11 14.80 4.56
N THR A 204 -8.79 13.67 4.77
CA THR A 204 -10.00 13.64 5.61
C THR A 204 -9.64 13.94 7.07
N SER A 205 -10.26 14.98 7.63
CA SER A 205 -10.07 15.36 9.03
C SER A 205 -10.79 14.41 10.00
N PHE A 206 -10.27 14.31 11.24
CA PHE A 206 -10.92 13.54 12.30
C PHE A 206 -12.35 14.01 12.58
N THR A 207 -12.62 15.32 12.52
CA THR A 207 -13.95 15.88 12.76
C THR A 207 -14.96 15.43 11.71
N SER A 208 -14.56 15.37 10.44
CA SER A 208 -15.42 14.87 9.36
C SER A 208 -15.72 13.38 9.52
N PHE A 209 -14.73 12.59 9.96
CA PHE A 209 -14.93 11.18 10.33
C PHE A 209 -15.86 11.02 11.54
N LEU A 210 -15.62 11.76 12.62
CA LEU A 210 -16.39 11.69 13.88
C LEU A 210 -17.87 12.03 13.66
N LEU A 211 -18.15 13.05 12.85
CA LEU A 211 -19.50 13.50 12.51
C LEU A 211 -20.13 12.69 11.37
N ASN A 212 -19.42 11.68 10.84
CA ASN A 212 -19.88 10.83 9.74
C ASN A 212 -20.40 11.64 8.53
N LYS A 213 -19.67 12.70 8.15
CA LYS A 213 -20.01 13.54 7.00
C LYS A 213 -19.91 12.75 5.70
N LYS A 214 -20.93 12.79 4.85
CA LYS A 214 -21.00 11.98 3.63
C LYS A 214 -19.84 12.22 2.68
N GLU A 215 -19.45 13.48 2.53
CA GLU A 215 -18.32 13.95 1.72
C GLU A 215 -16.94 13.47 2.22
N ALA A 216 -16.86 12.94 3.44
CA ALA A 216 -15.62 12.43 4.01
C ALA A 216 -15.26 11.02 3.50
N PHE A 217 -16.24 10.29 2.96
CA PHE A 217 -16.12 8.88 2.60
C PHE A 217 -16.17 8.69 1.08
N GLY A 218 -15.24 7.88 0.60
CA GLY A 218 -15.29 7.29 -0.73
C GLY A 218 -15.63 5.80 -0.68
N TYR A 219 -15.91 5.24 -1.84
CA TYR A 219 -16.23 3.83 -2.03
C TYR A 219 -15.43 3.29 -3.22
N VAL A 220 -14.73 2.19 -3.01
CA VAL A 220 -13.87 1.56 -4.02
C VAL A 220 -14.29 0.10 -4.18
N ASN A 221 -14.43 -0.37 -5.41
CA ASN A 221 -14.88 -1.73 -5.68
C ASN A 221 -13.92 -2.76 -5.08
N GLU A 222 -14.47 -3.67 -4.27
CA GLU A 222 -13.70 -4.64 -3.47
C GLU A 222 -12.82 -5.56 -4.31
N ASN A 223 -13.21 -5.79 -5.57
CA ASN A 223 -12.52 -6.73 -6.45
C ASN A 223 -11.12 -6.24 -6.87
N TYR A 224 -10.82 -4.96 -6.65
CA TYR A 224 -9.58 -4.32 -7.09
C TYR A 224 -8.70 -3.82 -5.94
N VAL A 225 -9.03 -4.18 -4.69
CA VAL A 225 -8.30 -3.75 -3.52
C VAL A 225 -7.94 -4.92 -2.59
N ILE A 226 -6.86 -4.76 -1.85
CA ILE A 226 -6.34 -5.70 -0.86
C ILE A 226 -5.86 -4.96 0.39
N GLU A 227 -5.81 -5.64 1.54
CA GLU A 227 -5.34 -5.05 2.81
C GLU A 227 -3.86 -5.36 3.09
N ASP A 228 -3.31 -6.37 2.42
CA ASP A 228 -1.95 -6.87 2.62
C ASP A 228 -0.93 -6.01 1.86
N LYS A 229 -0.12 -5.25 2.60
CA LYS A 229 0.93 -4.36 2.06
C LYS A 229 2.03 -5.14 1.34
N ASP A 230 2.43 -6.29 1.88
CA ASP A 230 3.50 -7.09 1.29
C ASP A 230 3.03 -7.64 -0.06
N ASN A 231 1.77 -8.06 -0.13
CA ASN A 231 1.15 -8.48 -1.37
C ASN A 231 1.07 -7.31 -2.38
N PHE A 232 0.74 -6.10 -1.92
CA PHE A 232 0.75 -4.90 -2.77
C PHE A 232 2.15 -4.59 -3.34
N ILE A 233 3.22 -4.78 -2.57
CA ILE A 233 4.60 -4.62 -3.07
C ILE A 233 4.87 -5.62 -4.20
N VAL A 234 4.43 -6.87 -4.07
CA VAL A 234 4.56 -7.87 -5.14
C VAL A 234 3.77 -7.45 -6.38
N TYR A 235 2.55 -6.94 -6.22
CA TYR A 235 1.79 -6.37 -7.36
C TYR A 235 2.59 -5.28 -8.07
N ARG A 236 3.13 -4.31 -7.33
CA ARG A 236 3.92 -3.21 -7.93
C ARG A 236 5.16 -3.72 -8.63
N ASN A 237 5.89 -4.65 -8.03
CA ASN A 237 7.10 -5.18 -8.63
C ASN A 237 6.80 -5.97 -9.91
N VAL A 238 5.88 -6.94 -9.83
CA VAL A 238 5.58 -7.86 -10.93
C VAL A 238 5.08 -7.12 -12.17
N PHE A 239 4.29 -6.06 -12.00
CA PHE A 239 3.66 -5.34 -13.10
C PHE A 239 4.40 -4.06 -13.53
N GLN A 240 5.55 -3.72 -12.94
CA GLN A 240 6.20 -2.41 -13.15
C GLN A 240 6.49 -2.07 -14.62
N VAL A 241 6.85 -3.05 -15.44
CA VAL A 241 7.11 -2.84 -16.88
C VAL A 241 5.84 -3.01 -17.69
N ILE A 242 5.20 -4.18 -17.60
CA ILE A 242 4.09 -4.57 -18.50
C ILE A 242 2.85 -3.68 -18.34
N ASN A 243 2.65 -3.06 -17.18
CA ASN A 243 1.49 -2.20 -16.93
C ASN A 243 1.44 -0.96 -17.84
N SER A 244 2.59 -0.47 -18.29
CA SER A 244 2.70 0.64 -19.23
C SER A 244 2.32 0.26 -20.68
N VAL A 245 2.24 -1.04 -20.99
CA VAL A 245 1.96 -1.55 -22.33
C VAL A 245 0.46 -1.68 -22.53
N LYS A 246 -0.14 -0.72 -23.23
CA LYS A 246 -1.60 -0.56 -23.34
C LYS A 246 -2.35 -1.83 -23.74
N ASN A 247 -1.84 -2.57 -24.72
CA ASN A 247 -2.51 -3.78 -25.23
C ASN A 247 -2.48 -4.92 -24.19
N GLU A 248 -1.33 -5.11 -23.54
CA GLU A 248 -1.15 -6.18 -22.54
C GLU A 248 -1.89 -5.86 -21.25
N ASN A 249 -1.83 -4.60 -20.80
CA ASN A 249 -2.55 -4.14 -19.62
C ASN A 249 -4.07 -4.33 -19.78
N ALA A 250 -4.62 -4.10 -20.97
CA ALA A 250 -6.04 -4.34 -21.25
C ALA A 250 -6.44 -5.83 -21.13
N GLN A 251 -5.53 -6.76 -21.44
CA GLN A 251 -5.76 -8.20 -21.30
C GLN A 251 -5.59 -8.67 -19.85
N LEU A 252 -4.65 -8.08 -19.11
CA LEU A 252 -4.37 -8.38 -17.70
C LEU A 252 -5.39 -7.75 -16.74
N THR A 253 -6.63 -8.24 -16.81
CA THR A 253 -7.69 -7.87 -15.86
C THR A 253 -7.37 -8.33 -14.43
N SER A 254 -8.12 -7.84 -13.44
CA SER A 254 -7.92 -8.16 -12.01
C SER A 254 -7.80 -9.66 -11.70
N PRO A 255 -8.67 -10.56 -12.23
CA PRO A 255 -8.51 -12.01 -12.04
C PRO A 255 -7.17 -12.58 -12.50
N PHE A 256 -6.66 -12.13 -13.65
CA PHE A 256 -5.34 -12.57 -14.16
C PHE A 256 -4.21 -12.04 -13.29
N ARG A 257 -4.29 -10.77 -12.87
CA ARG A 257 -3.28 -10.18 -11.97
C ARG A 257 -3.23 -10.90 -10.62
N LYS A 258 -4.40 -11.21 -10.05
CA LYS A 258 -4.54 -12.05 -8.83
C LYS A 258 -3.91 -13.42 -9.02
N THR A 259 -4.12 -14.03 -10.19
CA THR A 259 -3.55 -15.34 -10.52
C THR A 259 -2.03 -15.31 -10.55
N ILE A 260 -1.43 -14.33 -11.24
CA ILE A 260 0.03 -14.18 -11.33
C ILE A 260 0.62 -13.97 -9.94
N VAL A 261 0.11 -12.99 -9.18
CA VAL A 261 0.64 -12.66 -7.86
C VAL A 261 0.41 -13.80 -6.87
N GLY A 262 -0.78 -14.39 -6.86
CA GLY A 262 -1.13 -15.54 -6.03
C GLY A 262 -0.24 -16.76 -6.31
N SER A 263 0.13 -16.98 -7.57
CA SER A 263 1.08 -18.02 -7.97
C SER A 263 2.49 -17.70 -7.48
N ILE A 264 3.01 -16.49 -7.73
CA ILE A 264 4.33 -16.04 -7.27
C ILE A 264 4.49 -16.18 -5.75
N ARG A 265 3.43 -15.95 -4.98
CA ARG A 265 3.47 -16.14 -3.52
C ARG A 265 3.77 -17.57 -3.08
N GLN A 266 3.43 -18.57 -3.89
CA GLN A 266 3.76 -19.97 -3.61
C GLN A 266 5.26 -20.26 -3.82
N ASN A 267 6.01 -19.35 -4.47
CA ASN A 267 7.45 -19.46 -4.67
C ASN A 267 8.17 -18.14 -4.29
N PRO A 268 8.60 -18.00 -3.02
CA PRO A 268 9.21 -16.76 -2.52
C PRO A 268 10.41 -16.25 -3.32
N ALA A 269 11.17 -17.13 -3.99
CA ALA A 269 12.33 -16.74 -4.81
C ALA A 269 11.95 -15.88 -6.02
N MET A 270 10.67 -15.89 -6.44
CA MET A 270 10.18 -15.17 -7.61
C MET A 270 9.59 -13.79 -7.28
N LYS A 271 9.49 -13.40 -6.00
CA LYS A 271 8.85 -12.13 -5.59
C LYS A 271 9.51 -10.89 -6.17
N GLU A 272 10.83 -10.96 -6.39
CA GLU A 272 11.64 -9.88 -6.96
C GLU A 272 11.61 -9.86 -8.50
N LEU A 273 11.04 -10.88 -9.15
CA LEU A 273 10.93 -10.93 -10.61
C LEU A 273 9.74 -10.13 -11.13
N TYR A 274 9.87 -9.60 -12.33
CA TYR A 274 8.82 -8.83 -12.99
C TYR A 274 8.55 -9.30 -14.42
N ILE A 275 7.33 -9.05 -14.90
CA ILE A 275 6.92 -9.40 -16.26
C ILE A 275 7.56 -8.43 -17.24
N VAL A 276 8.30 -8.97 -18.21
CA VAL A 276 8.95 -8.21 -19.27
C VAL A 276 7.99 -8.04 -20.45
N ASN A 277 8.01 -6.87 -21.08
CA ASN A 277 7.41 -6.72 -22.41
C ASN A 277 8.34 -7.31 -23.47
N ALA A 278 8.17 -8.61 -23.77
CA ALA A 278 8.96 -9.30 -24.78
C ALA A 278 8.93 -8.53 -26.11
N CYS A 279 10.10 -8.42 -26.75
CA CYS A 279 10.29 -7.68 -28.00
C CYS A 279 9.92 -6.18 -27.95
N SER A 280 9.70 -5.60 -26.76
CA SER A 280 9.13 -4.25 -26.63
C SER A 280 7.84 -4.09 -27.44
N ASN A 281 6.99 -5.13 -27.42
CA ASN A 281 5.81 -5.21 -28.25
C ASN A 281 4.87 -4.02 -28.01
N THR A 282 4.50 -3.37 -29.10
CA THR A 282 3.41 -2.38 -29.15
C THR A 282 2.35 -2.72 -30.20
N ASP A 283 2.55 -3.81 -30.94
CA ASP A 283 1.61 -4.28 -31.96
C ASP A 283 0.35 -4.85 -31.28
N LYS A 284 -0.81 -4.66 -31.92
CA LYS A 284 -2.11 -5.21 -31.49
C LYS A 284 -2.35 -6.61 -32.04
N ASN A 285 -1.63 -7.00 -33.09
CA ASN A 285 -1.76 -8.30 -33.74
C ASN A 285 -1.05 -9.43 -33.00
N TYR A 286 -0.13 -9.06 -32.10
CA TYR A 286 0.68 -9.96 -31.31
C TYR A 286 0.60 -9.56 -29.83
N SER A 287 0.85 -10.51 -28.94
CA SER A 287 0.97 -10.26 -27.50
C SER A 287 2.30 -10.79 -26.97
N ALA A 288 2.86 -10.12 -25.97
CA ALA A 288 4.04 -10.57 -25.24
C ALA A 288 3.73 -11.64 -24.17
N LEU A 289 2.44 -11.94 -23.95
CA LEU A 289 1.97 -12.92 -22.98
C LEU A 289 0.78 -13.71 -23.54
N ILE A 290 0.36 -14.74 -22.80
CA ILE A 290 -0.91 -15.42 -23.04
C ILE A 290 -1.75 -15.28 -21.77
N ALA A 291 -3.02 -14.94 -21.91
CA ALA A 291 -3.99 -14.96 -20.81
C ALA A 291 -5.25 -15.72 -21.25
N LEU A 292 -5.59 -16.79 -20.52
CA LEU A 292 -6.75 -17.63 -20.84
C LEU A 292 -7.51 -18.06 -19.59
N LYS A 293 -8.81 -18.30 -19.75
CA LYS A 293 -9.70 -18.79 -18.69
C LYS A 293 -10.44 -20.03 -19.18
N ASN A 294 -10.46 -21.08 -18.36
CA ASN A 294 -11.26 -22.27 -18.67
C ASN A 294 -12.70 -22.16 -18.14
N LYS A 295 -13.49 -23.22 -18.36
CA LYS A 295 -14.91 -23.30 -17.91
C LYS A 295 -15.08 -23.39 -16.40
N SER A 296 -14.04 -23.79 -15.67
CA SER A 296 -14.04 -23.93 -14.21
C SER A 296 -13.47 -22.68 -13.51
N ASP A 297 -13.39 -21.56 -14.22
CA ASP A 297 -12.83 -20.28 -13.76
C ASP A 297 -11.36 -20.37 -13.31
N ILE A 298 -10.63 -21.38 -13.77
CA ILE A 298 -9.17 -21.41 -13.66
C ILE A 298 -8.63 -20.45 -14.71
N HIS A 299 -7.89 -19.46 -14.23
CA HIS A 299 -7.16 -18.51 -15.05
C HIS A 299 -5.73 -18.99 -15.18
N GLN A 300 -5.16 -18.80 -16.36
CA GLN A 300 -3.77 -19.11 -16.63
C GLN A 300 -3.13 -17.99 -17.42
N VAL A 301 -1.87 -17.68 -17.08
CA VAL A 301 -1.05 -16.70 -17.78
C VAL A 301 0.29 -17.34 -18.15
N VAL A 302 0.75 -17.14 -19.38
CA VAL A 302 2.13 -17.45 -19.78
C VAL A 302 2.84 -16.14 -20.03
N ALA A 303 3.96 -15.89 -19.34
CA ALA A 303 4.72 -14.65 -19.50
C ALA A 303 6.22 -14.84 -19.25
N LEU A 304 7.03 -14.00 -19.89
CA LEU A 304 8.47 -13.88 -19.67
C LEU A 304 8.74 -13.06 -18.40
N LEU A 305 9.53 -13.61 -17.49
CA LEU A 305 10.04 -12.88 -16.34
C LEU A 305 11.44 -12.32 -16.58
N SER A 306 11.86 -11.40 -15.71
CA SER A 306 13.15 -10.72 -15.75
C SER A 306 14.39 -11.62 -15.60
N ASP A 307 14.20 -12.88 -15.18
CA ASP A 307 15.25 -13.91 -15.16
C ASP A 307 15.47 -14.58 -16.54
N GLY A 308 14.76 -14.12 -17.58
CA GLY A 308 14.87 -14.61 -18.94
C GLY A 308 14.07 -15.88 -19.21
N LYS A 309 13.20 -16.33 -18.29
CA LYS A 309 12.43 -17.57 -18.46
C LYS A 309 10.94 -17.31 -18.58
N TYR A 310 10.26 -18.14 -19.37
CA TYR A 310 8.79 -18.12 -19.42
C TYR A 310 8.22 -19.02 -18.32
N TYR A 311 7.16 -18.53 -17.70
CA TYR A 311 6.43 -19.25 -16.67
C TYR A 311 4.94 -19.29 -16.97
N ILE A 312 4.32 -20.38 -16.55
CA ILE A 312 2.89 -20.57 -16.47
C ILE A 312 2.45 -20.26 -15.03
N PHE A 313 1.57 -19.28 -14.89
CA PHE A 313 0.87 -18.94 -13.65
C PHE A 313 -0.55 -19.47 -13.73
N SER A 314 -1.01 -20.24 -12.75
CA SER A 314 -2.33 -20.88 -12.76
C SER A 314 -3.04 -20.73 -11.43
N GLY A 315 -4.35 -20.51 -11.46
CA GLY A 315 -5.15 -20.46 -10.23
C GLY A 315 -6.61 -20.07 -10.44
N ASN A 316 -7.39 -20.20 -9.38
CA ASN A 316 -8.76 -19.74 -9.28
C ASN A 316 -8.83 -18.50 -8.36
N PRO A 317 -8.91 -17.29 -8.92
CA PRO A 317 -8.89 -16.05 -8.14
C PRO A 317 -10.18 -15.82 -7.31
N VAL A 318 -11.27 -16.51 -7.62
CA VAL A 318 -12.53 -16.45 -6.85
C VAL A 318 -12.40 -17.28 -5.56
N LYS A 319 -11.82 -18.47 -5.67
CA LYS A 319 -11.57 -19.37 -4.53
C LYS A 319 -10.28 -19.04 -3.77
N GLN A 320 -9.45 -18.16 -4.31
CA GLN A 320 -8.11 -17.85 -3.80
C GLN A 320 -7.17 -19.06 -3.76
N GLU A 321 -7.34 -19.98 -4.71
CA GLU A 321 -6.51 -21.18 -4.87
C GLU A 321 -5.51 -20.94 -6.00
N TYR A 322 -4.21 -21.07 -5.72
CA TYR A 322 -3.15 -20.77 -6.70
C TYR A 322 -2.09 -21.86 -6.70
N GLU A 323 -1.50 -22.12 -7.87
CA GLU A 323 -0.39 -23.06 -8.03
C GLU A 323 0.95 -22.31 -8.08
N ALA A 324 2.04 -22.96 -7.67
CA ALA A 324 3.37 -22.39 -7.88
C ALA A 324 3.68 -22.24 -9.38
N PRO A 325 4.40 -21.17 -9.79
CA PRO A 325 4.69 -20.96 -11.21
C PRO A 325 5.53 -22.11 -11.76
N LYS A 326 5.12 -22.64 -12.91
CA LYS A 326 5.81 -23.73 -13.60
C LYS A 326 6.55 -23.16 -14.81
N PRO A 327 7.77 -23.61 -15.12
CA PRO A 327 8.43 -23.22 -16.37
C PRO A 327 7.52 -23.56 -17.56
N PHE A 328 7.34 -22.63 -18.49
CA PHE A 328 6.70 -22.93 -19.77
C PHE A 328 7.68 -23.74 -20.61
N GLN A 329 7.24 -24.90 -21.11
CA GLN A 329 8.09 -25.85 -21.80
C GLN A 329 7.71 -25.99 -23.27
N TYR A 330 8.65 -26.48 -24.07
CA TYR A 330 8.42 -26.87 -25.45
C TYR A 330 8.98 -28.27 -25.72
N LYS A 331 8.35 -28.98 -26.64
CA LYS A 331 8.77 -30.31 -27.10
C LYS A 331 9.71 -30.16 -28.29
N VAL A 332 10.90 -30.74 -28.18
CA VAL A 332 11.86 -30.78 -29.30
C VAL A 332 11.45 -31.85 -30.31
N PRO A 333 11.47 -31.57 -31.64
CA PRO A 333 11.12 -32.56 -32.65
C PRO A 333 11.96 -33.84 -32.52
N GLY A 334 11.28 -34.99 -32.47
CA GLY A 334 11.93 -36.30 -32.38
C GLY A 334 12.49 -36.66 -31.01
N VAL A 335 12.24 -35.84 -29.97
CA VAL A 335 12.64 -36.10 -28.59
C VAL A 335 11.40 -36.06 -27.70
N GLU A 336 11.29 -37.00 -26.75
CA GLU A 336 10.16 -37.02 -25.80
C GLU A 336 10.31 -36.00 -24.66
N GLU A 337 11.53 -35.52 -24.43
CA GLU A 337 11.86 -34.56 -23.39
C GLU A 337 11.27 -33.17 -23.67
N LEU A 338 10.74 -32.55 -22.61
CA LEU A 338 10.27 -31.17 -22.60
C LEU A 338 11.36 -30.26 -22.06
N LEU A 339 11.75 -29.25 -22.84
CA LEU A 339 12.75 -28.27 -22.45
C LEU A 339 12.08 -26.93 -22.05
N PRO A 340 12.62 -26.22 -21.05
CA PRO A 340 12.10 -24.91 -20.66
C PRO A 340 12.34 -23.87 -21.75
N TYR A 341 11.34 -23.02 -21.98
CA TYR A 341 11.45 -21.87 -22.86
C TYR A 341 12.20 -20.74 -22.13
N GLN A 342 13.42 -20.43 -22.57
CA GLN A 342 14.32 -19.48 -21.90
C GLN A 342 15.17 -18.69 -22.88
N ASN A 343 15.54 -17.47 -22.51
CA ASN A 343 16.42 -16.52 -23.20
C ASN A 343 15.99 -16.12 -24.63
N ASP A 344 14.79 -16.51 -25.06
CA ASP A 344 14.22 -16.15 -26.35
C ASP A 344 13.09 -15.13 -26.15
N ASN A 345 13.22 -13.92 -26.70
CA ASN A 345 12.09 -13.01 -26.75
C ASN A 345 11.12 -13.45 -27.85
N VAL A 346 9.93 -13.89 -27.47
CA VAL A 346 8.88 -14.30 -28.40
C VAL A 346 7.55 -13.60 -28.17
N LEU A 347 6.77 -13.59 -29.24
CA LEU A 347 5.42 -13.07 -29.31
C LEU A 347 4.43 -14.20 -29.53
N PHE A 348 3.18 -13.98 -29.13
CA PHE A 348 2.09 -14.94 -29.26
C PHE A 348 0.96 -14.35 -30.10
N LYS A 349 0.32 -15.20 -30.90
CA LYS A 349 -0.89 -14.84 -31.64
C LYS A 349 -1.91 -15.96 -31.58
N TYR A 350 -3.13 -15.63 -31.17
CA TYR A 350 -4.23 -16.58 -31.14
C TYR A 350 -4.86 -16.74 -32.52
N VAL A 351 -4.78 -17.93 -33.09
CA VAL A 351 -5.33 -18.26 -34.42
C VAL A 351 -5.96 -19.66 -34.33
N ASN A 352 -7.18 -19.83 -34.87
CA ASN A 352 -7.86 -21.14 -34.95
C ASN A 352 -7.89 -21.93 -33.63
N LYS A 353 -8.13 -21.24 -32.51
CA LYS A 353 -8.22 -21.83 -31.15
C LYS A 353 -6.89 -22.30 -30.55
N THR A 354 -5.76 -21.88 -31.08
CA THR A 354 -4.44 -22.12 -30.48
C THR A 354 -3.58 -20.86 -30.53
N TYR A 355 -2.54 -20.79 -29.69
CA TYR A 355 -1.55 -19.73 -29.73
C TYR A 355 -0.32 -20.20 -30.51
N PHE A 356 -0.01 -19.48 -31.58
CA PHE A 356 1.21 -19.66 -32.35
C PHE A 356 2.29 -18.73 -31.81
N ILE A 357 3.54 -19.20 -31.84
CA ILE A 357 4.71 -18.47 -31.35
C ILE A 357 5.40 -17.76 -32.53
N PHE A 358 5.82 -16.52 -32.32
CA PHE A 358 6.46 -15.67 -33.33
C PHE A 358 7.74 -15.06 -32.78
N GLU A 359 8.68 -14.79 -33.68
CA GLU A 359 9.85 -13.97 -33.37
C GLU A 359 9.47 -12.49 -33.24
N CYS A 360 10.39 -11.67 -32.70
CA CYS A 360 10.18 -10.24 -32.55
C CYS A 360 9.94 -9.47 -33.86
N ASN A 361 10.36 -10.03 -35.00
CA ASN A 361 10.11 -9.46 -36.33
C ASN A 361 8.74 -9.88 -36.93
N GLY A 362 7.95 -10.68 -36.20
CA GLY A 362 6.65 -11.20 -36.66
C GLY A 362 6.75 -12.43 -37.55
N THR A 363 7.93 -13.03 -37.71
CA THR A 363 8.09 -14.32 -38.40
C THR A 363 7.55 -15.43 -37.50
N ALA A 364 6.77 -16.34 -38.07
CA ALA A 364 6.25 -17.48 -37.32
C ALA A 364 7.42 -18.37 -36.88
N LYS A 365 7.50 -18.68 -35.59
CA LYS A 365 8.22 -19.87 -35.16
C LYS A 365 7.32 -21.04 -35.47
N ASP A 366 7.89 -22.14 -35.92
CA ASP A 366 7.16 -23.37 -36.23
C ASP A 366 6.71 -24.08 -34.95
N TYR A 367 6.16 -23.35 -33.97
CA TYR A 367 5.69 -23.85 -32.69
C TYR A 367 4.32 -23.25 -32.34
N TYR A 368 3.48 -24.06 -31.70
CA TYR A 368 2.18 -23.65 -31.19
C TYR A 368 1.91 -24.29 -29.82
N THR A 369 1.04 -23.67 -29.02
CA THR A 369 0.67 -24.18 -27.70
C THR A 369 -0.25 -25.39 -27.80
N VAL A 370 0.02 -26.41 -27.00
CA VAL A 370 -0.87 -27.54 -26.75
C VAL A 370 -1.68 -27.25 -25.50
N LEU A 371 -2.99 -27.49 -25.57
CA LEU A 371 -3.91 -27.38 -24.45
C LEU A 371 -4.17 -28.77 -23.84
N ASP A 372 -4.26 -28.85 -22.52
CA ASP A 372 -4.68 -30.03 -21.78
C ASP A 372 -6.19 -30.31 -21.94
N ASP A 373 -6.67 -31.39 -21.30
CA ASP A 373 -8.08 -31.79 -21.28
C ASP A 373 -9.01 -30.76 -20.62
N LYS A 374 -8.44 -29.84 -19.82
CA LYS A 374 -9.13 -28.74 -19.15
C LYS A 374 -9.10 -27.45 -19.96
N GLY A 375 -8.46 -27.45 -21.13
CA GLY A 375 -8.30 -26.27 -22.00
C GLY A 375 -7.29 -25.25 -21.48
N LEU A 376 -6.33 -25.68 -20.66
CA LEU A 376 -5.20 -24.88 -20.18
C LEU A 376 -3.94 -25.22 -20.98
N ILE A 377 -3.03 -24.28 -21.14
CA ILE A 377 -1.72 -24.50 -21.77
C ILE A 377 -0.91 -25.48 -20.91
N ASP A 378 -0.37 -26.49 -21.60
CA ASP A 378 0.55 -27.47 -21.05
C ASP A 378 2.00 -27.16 -21.52
N TYR A 379 2.25 -27.26 -22.83
CA TYR A 379 3.55 -26.99 -23.45
C TYR A 379 3.39 -26.46 -24.88
N ALA A 380 4.49 -26.13 -25.57
CA ALA A 380 4.51 -25.84 -27.00
C ALA A 380 5.04 -27.01 -27.85
N LYS A 381 4.39 -27.34 -28.96
CA LYS A 381 4.82 -28.41 -29.91
C LYS A 381 5.22 -27.80 -31.24
N TYR A 382 6.15 -28.45 -31.94
CA TYR A 382 6.53 -28.10 -33.30
C TYR A 382 5.40 -28.37 -34.32
N SER A 383 5.15 -27.41 -35.21
CA SER A 383 4.03 -27.38 -36.15
C SER A 383 4.04 -28.48 -37.21
N PHE A 384 5.21 -29.02 -37.56
CA PHE A 384 5.36 -30.05 -38.60
C PHE A 384 5.63 -31.44 -38.03
N GLU A 385 5.48 -31.64 -36.71
CA GLU A 385 5.59 -32.97 -36.12
C GLU A 385 4.27 -33.74 -36.37
N PRO A 386 4.33 -34.93 -37.01
CA PRO A 386 3.15 -35.67 -37.46
C PRO A 386 2.16 -36.06 -36.35
#